data_AF-A0A1Q5XJ25-F1
#
_entry.id   AF-A0A1Q5XJ25-F1
#
_cell.length_a   1.000
_cell.length_b   1.000
_cell.length_c   1.000
_cell.angle_alpha   90.00
_cell.angle_beta   90.00
_cell.angle_gamma   90.00
#
_symmetry.space_group_name_H-M   'P 1'
#
loop_
_entity.id
_entity.type
_entity.pdbx_description
1 polymer ?
#
loop_
_entity_poly.entity_id
_entity_poly.type
_entity_poly.pdbx_seq_one_letter_code
_entity_poly.pdbx_strand_id
1 'polypeptide(L)'
;MILTYPELKDDVMDCFMMFHEDMNYPVKDSLYAILGESEHHPEFTQANECCIYVNYALIMIDKNENIDFMQQRLNELLEEEHMQIYKEELQDDFDEFNADVLNLKVRLSQK
;
A
#
# COMPACT_ATOMS: atom_id res chain seq x y z
N MET A 1 8.03 4.86 14.87
CA MET A 1 7.64 6.23 14.49
C MET A 1 6.44 6.04 13.59
N ILE A 2 5.30 6.65 13.90
CA ILE A 2 4.17 6.64 12.96
C ILE A 2 4.62 7.49 11.77
N LEU A 3 4.89 6.85 10.64
CA LEU A 3 5.20 7.54 9.40
C LEU A 3 3.92 8.24 8.93
N THR A 4 4.07 9.47 8.45
CA THR A 4 3.04 10.15 7.65
C THR A 4 2.78 9.35 6.37
N TYR A 5 1.65 9.59 5.70
CA TYR A 5 1.38 8.89 4.44
C TYR A 5 2.47 9.10 3.37
N PRO A 6 3.00 10.32 3.15
CA PRO A 6 4.12 10.51 2.23
C PRO A 6 5.38 9.74 2.63
N GLU A 7 5.72 9.72 3.93
CA GLU A 7 6.86 8.95 4.42
C GLU A 7 6.66 7.45 4.24
N LEU A 8 5.44 6.95 4.44
CA LEU A 8 5.10 5.54 4.21
C LEU A 8 5.18 5.17 2.73
N LYS A 9 4.84 6.09 1.83
CA LYS A 9 4.96 5.89 0.38
C LYS A 9 6.43 5.75 -0.05
N ASP A 10 7.29 6.60 0.48
CA ASP A 10 8.74 6.51 0.27
C ASP A 10 9.30 5.19 0.85
N ASP A 11 8.88 4.83 2.07
CA ASP A 11 9.30 3.59 2.73
C ASP A 11 8.88 2.32 1.96
N VAL A 12 7.65 2.29 1.43
CA VAL A 12 7.17 1.19 0.58
C VAL A 12 8.00 1.06 -0.69
N MET A 13 8.38 2.17 -1.31
CA MET A 13 9.25 2.15 -2.49
C MET A 13 10.66 1.65 -2.13
N ASP A 14 11.26 2.18 -1.07
CA ASP A 14 12.61 1.79 -0.63
C ASP A 14 12.66 0.30 -0.27
N CYS A 15 11.65 -0.19 0.47
CA CYS A 15 11.57 -1.60 0.82
C CYS A 15 11.28 -2.48 -0.41
N PHE A 16 10.46 -2.01 -1.37
CA PHE A 16 10.28 -2.72 -2.62
C PHE A 16 11.61 -2.85 -3.39
N MET A 17 12.37 -1.76 -3.54
CA MET A 17 13.66 -1.78 -4.20
C MET A 17 14.62 -2.76 -3.52
N MET A 18 14.70 -2.71 -2.19
CA MET A 18 15.55 -3.62 -1.42
C MET A 18 15.14 -5.09 -1.57
N PHE A 19 13.88 -5.43 -1.30
CA PHE A 19 13.45 -6.83 -1.28
C PHE A 19 13.32 -7.43 -2.69
N HIS A 20 12.72 -6.69 -3.62
CA HIS A 20 12.45 -7.20 -4.95
C HIS A 20 13.65 -7.04 -5.88
N GLU A 21 14.22 -5.85 -6.01
CA GLU A 21 15.28 -5.58 -6.99
C GLU A 21 16.65 -6.05 -6.51
N ASP A 22 17.03 -5.74 -5.27
CA ASP A 22 18.36 -6.09 -4.75
C ASP A 22 18.42 -7.56 -4.26
N MET A 23 17.39 -8.01 -3.52
CA MET A 23 17.35 -9.35 -2.93
C MET A 23 16.65 -10.39 -3.81
N ASN A 24 16.06 -10.00 -4.95
CA ASN A 24 15.39 -10.88 -5.92
C ASN A 24 14.21 -11.67 -5.31
N TYR A 25 13.50 -11.10 -4.33
CA TYR A 25 12.30 -11.73 -3.80
C TYR A 25 11.18 -11.70 -4.85
N PRO A 26 10.38 -12.77 -5.00
CA PRO A 26 9.16 -12.69 -5.79
C PRO A 26 8.26 -11.54 -5.31
N VAL A 27 7.53 -10.90 -6.23
CA VAL A 27 6.65 -9.75 -5.95
C VAL A 27 5.71 -9.99 -4.75
N LYS A 28 5.20 -11.21 -4.61
CA LYS A 28 4.34 -11.57 -3.48
C LYS A 28 5.10 -11.57 -2.15
N ASP A 29 6.32 -12.10 -2.15
CA ASP A 29 7.13 -12.26 -0.96
C ASP A 29 7.72 -10.92 -0.51
N SER A 30 8.04 -10.00 -1.44
CA SER A 30 8.44 -8.63 -1.09
C SER A 30 7.32 -7.84 -0.43
N LEU A 31 6.05 -7.98 -0.86
CA LEU A 31 4.93 -7.36 -0.14
C LEU A 31 4.84 -7.84 1.32
N TYR A 32 4.95 -9.16 1.54
CA TYR A 32 4.88 -9.70 2.90
C TYR A 32 6.10 -9.34 3.74
N ALA A 33 7.28 -9.16 3.14
CA ALA A 33 8.43 -8.63 3.85
C ALA A 33 8.18 -7.19 4.30
N ILE A 34 7.63 -6.33 3.44
CA ILE A 34 7.27 -4.93 3.77
C ILE A 34 6.26 -4.89 4.92
N LEU A 35 5.20 -5.70 4.83
CA LEU A 35 4.20 -5.81 5.88
C LEU A 35 4.82 -6.33 7.18
N GLY A 36 5.69 -7.33 7.08
CA GLY A 36 6.44 -7.88 8.20
C GLY A 36 7.26 -6.83 8.93
N GLU A 37 7.96 -5.94 8.24
CA GLU A 37 8.70 -4.84 8.90
C GLU A 37 7.76 -3.84 9.59
N SER A 38 6.58 -3.61 9.03
CA SER A 38 5.62 -2.62 9.52
C SER A 38 4.73 -3.12 10.67
N GLU A 39 4.29 -4.38 10.63
CA GLU A 39 3.30 -4.96 11.55
C GLU A 39 3.81 -5.16 12.99
N HIS A 40 5.14 -5.20 13.16
CA HIS A 40 5.75 -5.29 14.48
C HIS A 40 5.66 -3.97 15.27
N HIS A 41 5.22 -2.89 14.62
CA HIS A 41 4.98 -1.62 15.29
C HIS A 41 3.66 -1.68 16.08
N PRO A 42 3.65 -1.39 17.39
CA PRO A 42 2.44 -1.50 18.22
C PRO A 42 1.33 -0.52 17.84
N GLU A 43 1.62 0.46 16.99
CA GLU A 43 0.69 1.47 16.48
C GLU A 43 0.28 1.19 15.02
N PHE A 44 0.65 0.04 14.45
CA PHE A 44 0.26 -0.34 13.09
C PHE A 44 -1.26 -0.55 13.00
N THR A 45 -1.91 0.23 12.15
CA THR A 45 -3.37 0.17 11.95
C THR A 45 -3.74 -0.43 10.60
N GLN A 46 -5.04 -0.71 10.43
CA GLN A 46 -5.59 -1.11 9.13
C GLN A 46 -5.41 0.00 8.08
N ALA A 47 -5.39 1.28 8.46
CA ALA A 47 -5.10 2.36 7.52
C ALA A 47 -3.66 2.27 7.00
N ASN A 48 -2.68 1.95 7.88
CA ASN A 48 -1.31 1.73 7.45
C ASN A 48 -1.20 0.54 6.50
N GLU A 49 -1.87 -0.58 6.82
CA GLU A 49 -1.96 -1.73 5.91
C GLU A 49 -2.52 -1.32 4.55
N CYS A 50 -3.65 -0.59 4.53
CA CYS A 50 -4.27 -0.12 3.29
C CYS A 50 -3.33 0.79 2.49
N CYS A 51 -2.62 1.71 3.15
CA CYS A 51 -1.64 2.59 2.51
C CYS A 51 -0.50 1.79 1.86
N ILE A 52 0.02 0.75 2.52
CA ILE A 52 1.03 -0.14 1.96
C ILE A 52 0.49 -0.85 0.72
N TYR A 53 -0.70 -1.45 0.81
CA TYR A 53 -1.32 -2.17 -0.29
C TYR A 53 -1.58 -1.27 -1.52
N VAL A 54 -2.08 -0.04 -1.31
CA VAL A 54 -2.33 0.93 -2.39
C VAL A 54 -1.03 1.33 -3.07
N ASN A 55 -0.02 1.76 -2.31
CA ASN A 55 1.27 2.18 -2.86
C ASN A 55 1.97 1.02 -3.57
N TYR A 56 1.98 -0.17 -2.98
CA TYR A 56 2.57 -1.35 -3.59
C TYR A 56 1.89 -1.72 -4.91
N ALA A 57 0.55 -1.68 -4.96
CA ALA A 57 -0.19 -1.94 -6.19
C ALA A 57 0.13 -0.93 -7.30
N LEU A 58 0.28 0.36 -6.96
CA LEU A 58 0.68 1.40 -7.92
C LEU A 58 2.08 1.12 -8.49
N ILE A 59 3.05 0.77 -7.64
CA ILE A 59 4.41 0.39 -8.06
C ILE A 59 4.36 -0.80 -9.02
N MET A 60 3.58 -1.84 -8.70
CA MET A 60 3.45 -3.03 -9.54
C MET A 60 2.83 -2.70 -10.90
N ILE A 61 1.80 -1.84 -10.92
CA ILE A 61 1.18 -1.40 -12.17
C ILE A 61 2.19 -0.63 -13.04
N ASP A 62 2.98 0.27 -12.45
CA ASP A 62 4.00 1.05 -13.16
C ASP A 62 5.11 0.15 -13.74
N LYS A 63 5.42 -0.96 -13.06
CA LYS A 63 6.39 -1.97 -13.52
C LYS A 63 5.79 -3.05 -14.43
N ASN A 64 4.50 -2.96 -14.74
CA ASN A 64 3.76 -3.95 -15.53
C ASN A 64 3.78 -5.37 -14.91
N GLU A 65 3.80 -5.44 -13.57
CA GLU A 65 3.75 -6.66 -12.78
C GLU A 65 2.31 -7.13 -12.51
N ASN A 66 2.18 -8.42 -12.17
CA ASN A 66 0.90 -9.03 -11.78
C ASN A 66 0.59 -8.74 -10.31
N ILE A 67 -0.67 -8.37 -10.03
CA ILE A 67 -1.16 -8.06 -8.67
C ILE A 67 -2.34 -8.95 -8.23
N ASP A 68 -2.65 -10.01 -8.97
CA ASP A 68 -3.81 -10.87 -8.71
C ASP A 68 -3.73 -11.50 -7.31
N PHE A 69 -2.51 -11.76 -6.83
CA PHE A 69 -2.26 -12.33 -5.52
C PHE A 69 -2.71 -11.43 -4.35
N MET A 70 -2.81 -10.10 -4.56
CA MET A 70 -3.19 -9.13 -3.53
C MET A 70 -4.57 -8.50 -3.77
N GLN A 71 -5.18 -8.70 -4.94
CA GLN A 71 -6.45 -8.06 -5.33
C GLN A 71 -7.57 -8.28 -4.30
N GLN A 72 -7.74 -9.50 -3.80
CA GLN A 72 -8.81 -9.77 -2.83
C GLN A 72 -8.64 -8.90 -1.58
N ARG A 73 -7.44 -8.91 -0.97
CA ARG A 73 -7.16 -8.14 0.23
C ARG A 73 -7.22 -6.63 -0.01
N LEU A 74 -6.71 -6.18 -1.15
CA LEU A 74 -6.80 -4.80 -1.57
C LEU A 74 -8.26 -4.34 -1.70
N ASN A 75 -9.15 -5.17 -2.25
CA ASN A 75 -10.58 -4.84 -2.35
C ASN A 75 -11.24 -4.76 -0.97
N GLU A 76 -10.95 -5.70 -0.06
CA GLU A 76 -11.44 -5.66 1.32
C GLU A 76 -11.00 -4.37 2.05
N LEU A 77 -9.74 -3.97 1.89
CA LEU A 77 -9.20 -2.74 2.47
C LEU A 77 -9.79 -1.47 1.85
N LEU A 78 -10.26 -1.53 0.60
CA LEU A 78 -10.83 -0.38 -0.12
C LEU A 78 -12.36 -0.27 0.00
N GLU A 79 -12.99 -1.09 0.83
CA GLU A 79 -14.42 -1.00 1.11
C GLU A 79 -14.80 0.36 1.73
N GLU A 80 -15.94 0.92 1.31
CA GLU A 80 -16.37 2.25 1.73
C GLU A 80 -16.55 2.38 3.25
N GLU A 81 -16.86 1.27 3.93
CA GLU A 81 -17.01 1.24 5.38
C GLU A 81 -15.72 1.59 6.14
N HIS A 82 -14.56 1.30 5.55
CA HIS A 82 -13.27 1.62 6.16
C HIS A 82 -12.82 3.06 5.91
N MET A 83 -13.32 3.72 4.86
CA MET A 83 -12.83 5.03 4.40
C MET A 83 -13.02 6.14 5.44
N GLN A 84 -14.09 6.08 6.24
CA GLN A 84 -14.31 7.04 7.32
C GLN A 84 -13.25 6.91 8.42
N ILE A 85 -12.86 5.68 8.76
CA ILE A 85 -11.81 5.41 9.75
C ILE A 85 -10.46 5.91 9.22
N TYR A 86 -10.15 5.64 7.95
CA TYR A 86 -8.90 6.11 7.34
C TYR A 86 -8.80 7.63 7.30
N LYS A 87 -9.92 8.32 7.09
CA LYS A 87 -9.95 9.78 7.17
C LYS A 87 -9.65 10.32 8.56
N GLU A 88 -10.11 9.63 9.60
CA GLU A 88 -9.84 10.01 10.99
C GLU A 88 -8.39 9.71 11.41
N GLU A 89 -7.83 8.60 10.94
CA GLU A 89 -6.46 8.19 11.25
C GLU A 89 -5.39 8.98 10.46
N LEU A 90 -5.60 9.19 9.16
CA LEU A 90 -4.64 9.89 8.29
C LEU A 90 -4.74 11.42 8.39
N GLN A 91 -5.87 11.95 8.83
CA GLN A 91 -6.08 13.39 9.04
C GLN A 91 -5.70 14.22 7.80
N ASP A 92 -4.67 15.08 7.91
CA ASP A 92 -4.22 15.96 6.83
C ASP A 92 -3.66 15.19 5.62
N ASP A 93 -3.22 13.95 5.82
CA ASP A 93 -2.68 13.09 4.78
C ASP A 93 -3.76 12.36 3.95
N PHE A 94 -5.02 12.39 4.41
CA PHE A 94 -6.10 11.62 3.78
C PHE A 94 -6.36 12.03 2.33
N ASP A 95 -6.24 13.33 2.01
CA ASP A 95 -6.51 13.81 0.67
C ASP A 95 -5.50 13.27 -0.36
N GLU A 96 -4.23 13.12 0.05
CA GLU A 96 -3.19 12.52 -0.80
C GLU A 96 -3.43 11.01 -0.97
N PHE A 97 -3.70 10.29 0.13
CA PHE A 97 -4.07 8.89 0.10
C PHE A 97 -5.27 8.62 -0.82
N ASN A 98 -6.32 9.44 -0.68
CA ASN A 98 -7.53 9.29 -1.49
C ASN A 98 -7.26 9.57 -2.98
N ALA A 99 -6.36 10.50 -3.31
CA ALA A 99 -5.94 10.71 -4.70
C ALA A 99 -5.26 9.47 -5.29
N ASP A 100 -4.40 8.79 -4.52
CA ASP A 100 -3.74 7.55 -4.94
C ASP A 100 -4.73 6.37 -5.04
N VAL A 101 -5.71 6.27 -4.14
CA VAL A 101 -6.82 5.30 -4.25
C VAL A 101 -7.62 5.52 -5.53
N LEU A 102 -7.96 6.77 -5.86
CA LEU A 102 -8.69 7.10 -7.09
C LEU A 102 -7.87 6.76 -8.34
N ASN A 103 -6.57 7.10 -8.34
CA ASN A 103 -5.65 6.74 -9.41
C ASN A 103 -5.56 5.22 -9.60
N LEU A 104 -5.44 4.46 -8.51
CA LEU A 104 -5.43 3.01 -8.52
C LEU A 104 -6.73 2.45 -9.13
N LYS A 105 -7.90 2.91 -8.68
CA LYS A 105 -9.20 2.47 -9.21
C LYS A 105 -9.32 2.70 -10.73
N VAL A 106 -8.85 3.85 -11.22
CA VAL A 106 -8.82 4.16 -12.67
C VAL A 106 -7.92 3.17 -13.41
N ARG A 107 -6.72 2.89 -12.91
CA ARG A 107 -5.77 1.97 -13.55
C ARG A 107 -6.25 0.52 -13.55
N LEU A 108 -6.92 0.08 -12.48
CA LEU A 108 -7.51 -1.26 -12.41
C LEU A 108 -8.67 -1.43 -13.39
N SER A 109 -9.46 -0.38 -13.65
CA SER A 109 -10.57 -0.44 -14.61
C SER A 109 -10.14 -0.50 -16.09
N GLN A 110 -8.85 -0.26 -16.37
CA GLN A 110 -8.27 -0.27 -17.73
C GLN A 110 -7.55 -1.57 -18.09
N LYS A 111 -7.36 -2.50 -17.14
CA LYS A 111 -6.82 -3.85 -17.39
C LYS A 111 -7.93 -4.81 -17.79
#